data_AF-A0A1E5T3U6-F1
#
_entry.id   AF-A0A1E5T3U6-F1
#
_cell.length_a   1.000
_cell.length_b   1.000
_cell.length_c   1.000
_cell.angle_alpha   90.00
_cell.angle_beta   90.00
_cell.angle_gamma   90.00
#
_symmetry.space_group_name_H-M   'P 1'
#
loop_
_entity.id
_entity.type
_entity.pdbx_description
1 polymer ?
#
loop_
_entity_poly.entity_id
_entity_poly.type
_entity_poly.pdbx_seq_one_letter_code
_entity_poly.pdbx_strand_id
1 'polypeptide(L)'
;MNNEKLEMIYTKASDSIKGQSGAWQFYIKQIPLMSITDANHNRMRIISPIADSNNLSDELIKAALVANFHTALDVKYAVSDGILWSVFIHPLKELSEFQVKDAVSQVYQANINFGSTFASTSLTFPSGSNKENGEGEKKEEKKYELKKI
;
A
#
# COMPACT_ATOMS: atom_id res chain seq x y z
N MET A 1 -18.98 -5.80 10.91
CA MET A 1 -17.94 -6.61 11.61
C MET A 1 -18.00 -6.45 13.13
N ASN A 2 -17.38 -7.35 13.90
CA ASN A 2 -17.11 -7.20 15.35
C ASN A 2 -15.68 -7.66 15.69
N ASN A 3 -15.23 -7.43 16.92
CA ASN A 3 -13.85 -7.74 17.33
C ASN A 3 -13.52 -9.24 17.33
N GLU A 4 -14.45 -10.10 17.76
CA GLU A 4 -14.26 -11.56 17.75
C GLU A 4 -14.01 -12.09 16.33
N LYS A 5 -14.81 -11.62 15.37
CA LYS A 5 -14.63 -11.99 13.96
C LYS A 5 -13.33 -11.46 13.38
N LEU A 6 -12.94 -10.24 13.72
CA LEU A 6 -11.65 -9.69 13.30
C LEU A 6 -10.49 -10.54 13.80
N GLU A 7 -10.50 -10.91 15.07
CA GLU A 7 -9.47 -11.77 15.66
C GLU A 7 -9.38 -13.11 14.92
N MET A 8 -10.51 -13.78 14.68
CA MET A 8 -10.52 -15.02 13.89
C MET A 8 -9.95 -14.84 12.47
N ILE A 9 -10.25 -13.72 11.81
CA ILE A 9 -9.73 -13.43 10.47
C ILE A 9 -8.21 -13.21 10.52
N TYR A 10 -7.74 -12.39 11.45
CA TYR A 10 -6.31 -12.07 11.58
C TYR A 10 -5.49 -13.31 11.95
N THR A 11 -5.94 -14.09 12.94
CA THR A 11 -5.27 -15.36 13.31
C THR A 11 -5.12 -16.31 12.13
N LYS A 12 -6.11 -16.38 11.23
CA LYS A 12 -6.04 -17.22 10.02
C LYS A 12 -5.15 -16.65 8.91
N ALA A 13 -5.03 -15.32 8.84
CA ALA A 13 -4.33 -14.64 7.76
C ALA A 13 -2.84 -14.38 8.08
N SER A 14 -2.45 -14.38 9.36
CA SER A 14 -1.13 -13.97 9.82
C SER A 14 -0.18 -15.11 10.17
N ASP A 15 1.11 -14.85 10.03
CA ASP A 15 2.18 -15.75 10.49
C ASP A 15 2.25 -15.79 12.02
N SER A 16 1.98 -14.66 12.66
CA SER A 16 1.87 -14.52 14.12
C SER A 16 0.97 -13.34 14.46
N ILE A 17 0.30 -13.43 15.61
CA ILE A 17 -0.59 -12.40 16.14
C ILE A 17 -0.44 -12.29 17.65
N LYS A 18 -0.51 -11.07 18.16
CA LYS A 18 -0.60 -10.74 19.58
C LYS A 18 -1.55 -9.56 19.79
N GLY A 19 -1.97 -9.35 21.03
CA GLY A 19 -2.84 -8.25 21.41
C GLY A 19 -4.10 -8.76 22.10
N GLN A 20 -5.14 -7.94 22.04
CA GLN A 20 -6.42 -8.19 22.71
C GLN A 20 -7.56 -7.63 21.87
N SER A 21 -8.80 -7.96 22.26
CA SER A 21 -10.00 -7.43 21.59
C SER A 21 -9.93 -5.92 21.39
N GLY A 22 -9.92 -5.51 20.12
CA GLY A 22 -9.89 -4.13 19.66
C GLY A 22 -8.50 -3.55 19.39
N ALA A 23 -7.42 -4.30 19.67
CA ALA A 23 -6.05 -3.90 19.36
C ALA A 23 -5.17 -5.14 19.11
N TRP A 24 -4.84 -5.39 17.86
CA TRP A 24 -4.00 -6.51 17.45
C TRP A 24 -2.77 -6.03 16.69
N GLN A 25 -1.66 -6.72 16.90
CA GLN A 25 -0.46 -6.62 16.07
C GLN A 25 -0.18 -8.00 15.50
N PHE A 26 0.04 -8.07 14.19
CA PHE A 26 0.27 -9.32 13.49
C PHE A 26 1.24 -9.12 12.33
N TYR A 27 1.80 -10.23 11.82
CA TYR A 27 2.76 -10.22 10.73
C TYR A 27 2.18 -10.90 9.50
N ILE A 28 2.36 -10.27 8.34
CA ILE A 28 2.11 -10.85 7.03
C ILE A 28 3.42 -10.88 6.28
N LYS A 29 4.00 -12.06 6.03
CA LYS A 29 5.27 -12.21 5.30
C LYS A 29 6.36 -11.30 5.88
N GLN A 30 6.50 -11.32 7.21
CA GLN A 30 7.43 -10.48 8.00
C GLN A 30 7.12 -8.98 8.06
N ILE A 31 6.10 -8.47 7.36
CA ILE A 31 5.69 -7.07 7.46
C ILE A 31 4.72 -6.89 8.65
N PRO A 32 5.01 -6.00 9.61
CA PRO A 32 4.16 -5.77 10.77
C PRO A 32 2.91 -4.97 10.38
N LEU A 33 1.75 -5.50 10.71
CA LEU A 33 0.47 -4.81 10.61
C LEU A 33 -0.15 -4.68 12.02
N MET A 34 -0.96 -3.64 12.19
CA MET A 34 -1.77 -3.42 13.38
C MET A 34 -3.21 -3.16 13.00
N SER A 35 -4.15 -3.70 13.77
CA SER A 35 -5.57 -3.37 13.67
C SER A 35 -6.05 -2.80 14.99
N ILE A 36 -6.66 -1.62 14.94
CA ILE A 36 -7.17 -0.90 16.11
C ILE A 36 -8.63 -0.56 15.84
N THR A 37 -9.52 -0.89 16.78
CA THR A 37 -10.95 -0.64 16.66
C THR A 37 -11.47 0.24 17.79
N ASP A 38 -12.48 1.01 17.47
CA ASP A 38 -13.34 1.71 18.41
C ASP A 38 -14.78 1.30 18.09
N ALA A 39 -15.27 0.29 18.83
CA ALA A 39 -16.61 -0.23 18.63
C ALA A 39 -17.70 0.78 19.01
N ASN A 40 -17.41 1.69 19.95
CA ASN A 40 -18.35 2.71 20.42
C ASN A 40 -18.58 3.77 19.33
N HIS A 41 -17.49 4.24 18.72
CA HIS A 41 -17.54 5.25 17.66
C HIS A 41 -17.66 4.66 16.24
N ASN A 42 -17.80 3.34 16.13
CA ASN A 42 -17.90 2.60 14.87
C ASN A 42 -16.74 2.94 13.92
N ARG A 43 -15.51 2.72 14.38
CA ARG A 43 -14.30 2.95 13.59
C ARG A 43 -13.34 1.80 13.75
N MET A 44 -12.59 1.54 12.69
CA MET A 44 -11.39 0.72 12.75
C MET A 44 -10.33 1.28 11.81
N ARG A 45 -9.07 0.98 12.13
CA ARG A 45 -7.94 1.17 11.22
C ARG A 45 -7.06 -0.07 11.16
N ILE A 46 -6.63 -0.44 9.96
CA ILE A 46 -5.54 -1.40 9.74
C ILE A 46 -4.37 -0.57 9.21
N ILE A 47 -3.23 -0.64 9.90
CA ILE A 47 -2.07 0.21 9.62
C ILE A 47 -0.79 -0.61 9.59
N SER A 48 0.19 -0.14 8.83
CA SER A 48 1.54 -0.72 8.81
C SER A 48 2.59 0.39 8.73
N PRO A 49 3.62 0.38 9.59
CA PRO A 49 4.70 1.37 9.55
C PRO A 49 5.60 1.09 8.34
N ILE A 50 5.97 2.15 7.61
CA ILE A 50 6.78 2.05 6.39
C ILE A 50 8.20 2.56 6.65
N ALA A 51 8.33 3.83 7.06
CA ALA A 51 9.64 4.48 7.21
C ALA A 51 9.57 5.66 8.20
N ASP A 52 10.73 6.09 8.70
CA ASP A 52 10.85 7.37 9.40
C ASP A 52 10.63 8.51 8.40
N SER A 53 9.56 9.27 8.62
CA SER A 53 9.15 10.37 7.76
C SER A 53 10.15 11.52 7.72
N ASN A 54 10.99 11.68 8.75
CA ASN A 54 12.01 12.73 8.78
C ASN A 54 13.17 12.45 7.81
N ASN A 55 13.32 11.20 7.38
CA ASN A 55 14.34 10.77 6.43
C ASN A 55 13.82 10.70 4.98
N LEU A 56 12.54 11.02 4.75
CA LEU A 56 11.95 11.01 3.42
C LEU A 56 12.17 12.36 2.71
N SER A 57 12.46 12.30 1.41
CA SER A 57 12.50 13.51 0.59
C SER A 57 11.09 14.06 0.36
N ASP A 58 11.00 15.37 0.16
CA ASP A 58 9.74 16.04 -0.24
C ASP A 58 9.15 15.42 -1.51
N GLU A 59 9.99 14.92 -2.41
CA GLU A 59 9.56 14.24 -3.64
C GLU A 59 8.83 12.93 -3.32
N LEU A 60 9.37 12.09 -2.42
CA LEU A 60 8.71 10.86 -1.99
C LEU A 60 7.41 11.13 -1.24
N ILE A 61 7.38 12.17 -0.40
CA ILE A 61 6.15 12.57 0.30
C ILE A 61 5.09 13.04 -0.70
N LYS A 62 5.46 13.89 -1.67
CA LYS A 62 4.54 14.33 -2.73
C LYS A 62 4.05 13.16 -3.59
N ALA A 63 4.93 12.23 -3.95
CA ALA A 63 4.55 11.02 -4.69
C ALA A 63 3.53 10.19 -3.91
N ALA A 64 3.71 10.02 -2.60
CA ALA A 64 2.76 9.33 -1.74
C ALA A 64 1.40 10.05 -1.67
N LEU A 65 1.39 11.39 -1.63
CA LEU A 65 0.15 12.19 -1.66
C LEU A 65 -0.58 12.09 -3.01
N VAL A 66 0.16 12.08 -4.12
CA VAL A 66 -0.42 11.85 -5.46
C VAL A 66 -0.97 10.43 -5.57
N ALA A 67 -0.25 9.44 -5.04
CA ALA A 67 -0.68 8.04 -5.01
C ALA A 67 -1.98 7.86 -4.20
N ASN A 68 -2.15 8.61 -3.10
CA ASN A 68 -3.40 8.60 -2.32
C ASN A 68 -4.64 8.91 -3.15
N PHE A 69 -4.49 9.73 -4.20
CA PHE A 69 -5.56 10.10 -5.11
C PHE A 69 -5.75 9.09 -6.25
N HIS A 70 -4.67 8.47 -6.74
CA HIS A 70 -4.71 7.62 -7.93
C HIS A 70 -4.59 6.12 -7.66
N THR A 71 -3.54 5.67 -6.98
CA THR A 71 -3.08 4.27 -7.00
C THR A 71 -3.17 3.55 -5.66
N ALA A 72 -3.29 4.27 -4.55
CA ALA A 72 -3.43 3.69 -3.22
C ALA A 72 -4.87 3.20 -2.90
N LEU A 73 -5.84 3.48 -3.78
CA LEU A 73 -7.24 3.07 -3.66
C LEU A 73 -7.84 3.36 -2.26
N ASP A 74 -8.20 2.32 -1.52
CA ASP A 74 -8.80 2.42 -0.18
C ASP A 74 -7.77 2.68 0.92
N VAL A 75 -6.48 2.51 0.61
CA VAL A 75 -5.36 2.81 1.51
C VAL A 75 -4.90 4.25 1.30
N LYS A 76 -4.33 4.82 2.36
CA LYS A 76 -3.64 6.11 2.35
C LYS A 76 -2.25 5.97 2.95
N TYR A 77 -1.28 6.62 2.34
CA TYR A 77 -0.03 6.98 2.97
C TYR A 77 -0.26 8.19 3.88
N ALA A 78 0.06 8.06 5.16
CA ALA A 78 -0.14 9.11 6.15
C ALA A 78 1.05 9.20 7.12
N VAL A 79 1.40 10.41 7.53
CA VAL A 79 2.46 10.64 8.53
C VAL A 79 1.82 10.85 9.90
N SER A 80 2.32 10.13 10.91
CA SER A 80 1.98 10.34 12.33
C SER A 80 3.20 9.98 13.17
N ASP A 81 3.50 10.81 14.17
CA ASP A 81 4.56 10.58 15.16
C ASP A 81 5.94 10.29 14.53
N GLY A 82 6.27 11.03 13.47
CA GLY A 82 7.53 10.86 12.74
C GLY A 82 7.59 9.60 11.87
N ILE A 83 6.51 8.81 11.74
CA ILE A 83 6.47 7.60 10.93
C ILE A 83 5.52 7.80 9.75
N LEU A 84 5.93 7.35 8.56
CA LEU A 84 5.03 7.14 7.44
C LEU A 84 4.34 5.79 7.56
N TRP A 85 3.02 5.78 7.40
CA TRP A 85 2.16 4.61 7.54
C TRP A 85 1.42 4.33 6.23
N SER A 86 1.19 3.05 5.90
CA SER A 86 0.04 2.66 5.09
C SER A 86 -1.16 2.46 5.99
N VAL A 87 -2.30 3.04 5.62
CA VAL A 87 -3.46 3.17 6.48
C VAL A 87 -4.75 2.88 5.73
N PHE A 88 -5.52 1.91 6.20
CA PHE A 88 -6.91 1.69 5.81
C PHE A 88 -7.81 2.05 6.99
N ILE A 89 -8.82 2.90 6.77
CA ILE A 89 -9.76 3.35 7.80
C ILE A 89 -11.17 3.09 7.31
N HIS A 90 -12.00 2.46 8.15
CA HIS A 90 -13.38 2.18 7.78
C HIS A 90 -14.30 2.09 9.01
N PRO A 91 -15.60 2.35 8.86
CA PRO A 91 -16.60 1.96 9.85
C PRO A 91 -16.60 0.45 10.17
N LEU A 92 -16.55 0.08 11.44
CA LEU A 92 -16.39 -1.32 11.86
C LEU A 92 -17.62 -2.18 11.52
N LYS A 93 -18.82 -1.70 11.80
CA LYS A 93 -20.06 -2.47 11.68
C LYS A 93 -20.37 -2.84 10.23
N GLU A 94 -19.96 -1.99 9.29
CA GLU A 94 -20.21 -2.04 7.86
C GLU A 94 -19.23 -2.94 7.11
N LEU A 95 -18.08 -3.28 7.73
CA LEU A 95 -17.12 -4.19 7.14
C LEU A 95 -17.68 -5.61 7.03
N SER A 96 -17.58 -6.14 5.80
CA SER A 96 -17.70 -7.57 5.51
C SER A 96 -16.38 -8.31 5.74
N GLU A 97 -16.43 -9.63 5.89
CA GLU A 97 -15.22 -10.46 6.05
C GLU A 97 -14.29 -10.38 4.84
N PHE A 98 -14.87 -10.29 3.63
CA PHE A 98 -14.11 -10.14 2.40
C PHE A 98 -13.33 -8.82 2.39
N GLN A 99 -13.98 -7.71 2.74
CA GLN A 99 -13.34 -6.40 2.79
C GLN A 99 -12.24 -6.32 3.84
N VAL A 100 -12.37 -7.03 4.97
CA VAL A 100 -11.27 -7.09 5.97
C VAL A 100 -10.04 -7.80 5.38
N LYS A 101 -10.23 -8.94 4.71
CA LYS A 101 -9.13 -9.68 4.09
C LYS A 101 -8.47 -8.86 2.98
N ASP A 102 -9.29 -8.19 2.17
CA ASP A 102 -8.81 -7.31 1.11
C ASP A 102 -8.06 -6.11 1.68
N ALA A 103 -8.58 -5.46 2.71
CA ALA A 103 -7.90 -4.36 3.40
C ALA A 103 -6.54 -4.77 3.98
N VAL A 104 -6.43 -5.96 4.60
CA VAL A 104 -5.14 -6.51 5.07
C VAL A 104 -4.15 -6.65 3.90
N SER A 105 -4.62 -7.20 2.78
CA SER A 105 -3.80 -7.32 1.55
C SER A 105 -3.38 -5.94 1.05
N GLN A 106 -4.31 -4.98 0.96
CA GLN A 106 -4.03 -3.65 0.45
C GLN A 106 -3.04 -2.87 1.32
N VAL A 107 -3.17 -2.94 2.65
CA VAL A 107 -2.24 -2.28 3.59
C VAL A 107 -0.84 -2.89 3.48
N TYR A 108 -0.75 -4.21 3.34
CA TYR A 108 0.51 -4.93 3.10
C TYR A 108 1.15 -4.51 1.77
N GLN A 109 0.38 -4.50 0.67
CA GLN A 109 0.87 -4.12 -0.66
C GLN A 109 1.35 -2.66 -0.68
N ALA A 110 0.59 -1.73 -0.12
CA ALA A 110 1.00 -0.33 -0.01
C ALA A 110 2.30 -0.17 0.78
N ASN A 111 2.53 -1.00 1.82
CA ASN A 111 3.79 -0.98 2.56
C ASN A 111 4.96 -1.37 1.65
N ILE A 112 4.90 -2.54 1.00
CA ILE A 112 6.02 -3.06 0.21
C ILE A 112 6.24 -2.32 -1.12
N ASN A 113 5.22 -1.63 -1.63
CA ASN A 113 5.26 -0.89 -2.89
C ASN A 113 5.68 0.57 -2.72
N PHE A 114 5.82 1.05 -1.47
CA PHE A 114 6.30 2.40 -1.21
C PHE A 114 7.70 2.61 -1.81
N GLY A 115 7.91 3.75 -2.47
CA GLY A 115 9.17 4.05 -3.17
C GLY A 115 9.29 3.41 -4.57
N SER A 116 8.29 2.65 -5.02
CA SER A 116 8.22 2.12 -6.38
C SER A 116 6.91 2.50 -7.08
N THR A 117 5.88 1.67 -7.01
CA THR A 117 4.58 1.90 -7.67
C THR A 117 3.62 2.70 -6.80
N PHE A 118 3.85 2.74 -5.49
CA PHE A 118 2.95 3.32 -4.48
C PHE A 118 1.52 2.76 -4.52
N ALA A 119 1.27 1.63 -5.20
CA ALA A 119 -0.06 1.06 -5.34
C ALA A 119 -0.43 0.15 -4.16
N SER A 120 -1.72 0.10 -3.81
CA SER A 120 -2.25 -0.83 -2.79
C SER A 120 -2.65 -2.19 -3.35
N THR A 121 -2.47 -2.41 -4.65
CA THR A 121 -2.72 -3.70 -5.30
C THR A 121 -1.48 -4.15 -6.05
N SER A 122 -1.37 -5.45 -6.32
CA SER A 122 -0.36 -5.98 -7.25
C SER A 122 -0.60 -5.56 -8.70
N LEU A 123 -1.80 -5.06 -9.01
CA LEU A 123 -2.17 -4.54 -10.32
C LEU A 123 -1.72 -3.09 -10.45
N THR A 124 -0.91 -2.81 -11.47
CA THR A 124 -0.60 -1.45 -11.91
C THR A 124 -1.70 -0.98 -12.85
N PHE A 125 -2.52 -0.03 -12.39
CA PHE A 125 -3.47 0.64 -13.28
C PHE A 125 -2.72 1.67 -14.12
N PRO A 126 -2.74 1.60 -15.46
CA PRO A 126 -2.13 2.64 -16.28
C PRO A 126 -2.91 3.93 -16.08
N SER A 127 -2.34 4.87 -15.33
CA SER A 127 -2.84 6.24 -15.27
C SER A 127 -2.71 6.83 -16.66
N GLY A 128 -3.84 7.13 -17.30
CA GLY A 128 -3.91 7.67 -18.65
C GLY A 128 -3.17 9.00 -18.79
N SER A 129 -1.88 8.94 -19.12
CA SER A 129 -1.25 9.90 -19.99
C SER A 129 -1.18 9.25 -21.35
N ASN A 130 -2.00 9.76 -22.27
CA ASN A 130 -1.97 9.41 -23.68
C ASN A 130 -0.53 9.62 -24.19
N LYS A 131 0.24 8.54 -24.37
CA LYS A 131 1.37 8.53 -25.27
C LYS A 131 0.95 7.64 -26.43
N GLU A 132 0.62 8.32 -27.51
CA GLU A 132 0.46 7.74 -28.83
C GLU A 132 1.59 6.74 -29.08
N ASN A 133 1.20 5.60 -29.62
CA ASN A 133 2.09 4.58 -30.14
C ASN A 133 2.98 5.21 -31.22
N GLY A 134 4.21 5.57 -30.85
CA GLY A 134 5.29 5.82 -31.78
C GLY A 134 5.92 4.49 -32.14
N GLU A 135 5.78 4.14 -33.42
CA GLU A 135 6.22 2.92 -34.07
C GLU A 135 7.68 2.55 -33.75
N GLY A 136 7.91 1.25 -33.54
CA GLY A 136 9.24 0.69 -33.37
C GLY A 136 10.04 0.73 -34.67
N GLU A 137 10.87 1.75 -34.84
CA GLU A 137 11.95 1.73 -35.83
C GLU A 137 13.09 0.82 -35.34
N LYS A 138 13.30 -0.26 -36.09
CA LYS A 138 14.48 -1.14 -35.99
C LYS A 138 15.75 -0.32 -36.25
N LYS A 139 16.66 -0.26 -35.28
CA LYS A 139 18.02 0.23 -35.51
C LYS A 139 18.86 -0.87 -36.16
N GLU A 140 19.10 -0.72 -37.47
CA GLU A 140 20.21 -1.38 -38.17
C GLU A 140 21.55 -0.81 -37.68
N GLU A 141 22.48 -1.71 -37.34
CA GLU A 141 23.87 -1.39 -37.05
C GLU A 141 24.58 -0.92 -38.32
N LYS A 142 24.95 0.37 -38.39
CA LYS A 142 25.89 0.86 -39.42
C LYS A 142 27.31 0.90 -38.87
N LYS A 143 28.11 -0.04 -39.38
CA LYS A 143 29.57 -0.10 -39.35
C LYS A 143 30.14 1.19 -39.97
N TYR A 144 30.96 1.93 -39.23
CA TYR A 144 31.73 3.04 -39.78
C TYR A 144 32.96 2.49 -40.52
N GLU A 145 33.00 2.63 -41.85
CA GLU A 145 34.24 2.56 -42.61
C GLU A 145 34.76 3.98 -42.87
N LEU A 146 35.92 4.29 -42.30
CA LEU A 146 36.74 5.45 -42.67
C LEU A 146 37.44 5.15 -43.99
N LYS A 147 37.17 5.93 -45.06
CA LYS A 147 38.15 6.14 -46.15
C LYS A 147 38.17 7.58 -46.67
N LYS A 148 39.40 8.10 -46.59
CA LYS A 148 40.03 9.29 -47.19
C LYS A 148 39.44 9.75 -48.53
N ILE A 149 39.33 11.07 -48.68
CA ILE A 149 40.06 11.86 -49.70
C ILE A 149 40.60 13.11 -49.01
#